data_AF-A0A9D1CW89-F1
#
_entry.id   AF-A0A9D1CW89-F1
#
_cell.length_a   1.000
_cell.length_b   1.000
_cell.length_c   1.000
_cell.angle_alpha   90.00
_cell.angle_beta   90.00
_cell.angle_gamma   90.00
#
_symmetry.space_group_name_H-M   'P 1'
#
loop_
_entity.id
_entity.type
_entity.pdbx_description
1 polymer ?
#
loop_
_entity_poly.entity_id
_entity_poly.type
_entity_poly.pdbx_seq_one_letter_code
_entity_poly.pdbx_strand_id
1 'polypeptide(L)'
;MSKKVFSVILVAVMVVSIFCIAGISASAFGGGTIYAELPDTWAKAAKAVYCHVWENGADELYAWQTKNEKMEQVEGNKYSYEIPSGNWNMIIISIDTGMQTYDLTFGDPCVGDTILIDPDTPIENPMDSNKSAARATWQNNNADYGPHFAITSIGSVVGEVLAPGEDANQVLEAFKTNYPDIATAELVAELEQQLGIDSADAGSSDTASGGDADTTSSGGSTASGTSSTASGTSSGATSTGDSTPYVVLAVVLVAALGVAVIAAKKKTTAE
;
A
#
# COMPACT_ATOMS: atom_id res chain seq x y z
N MET A 1 20.90 -23.44 -42.72
CA MET A 1 21.47 -23.01 -41.42
C MET A 1 20.55 -21.97 -40.82
N SER A 2 19.74 -22.35 -39.82
CA SER A 2 18.74 -21.48 -39.21
C SER A 2 19.43 -20.55 -38.21
N LYS A 3 19.38 -19.24 -38.44
CA LYS A 3 19.86 -18.24 -37.48
C LYS A 3 18.88 -18.21 -36.31
N LYS A 4 19.24 -18.89 -35.22
CA LYS A 4 18.54 -18.75 -33.94
C LYS A 4 18.72 -17.31 -33.47
N VAL A 5 17.69 -16.49 -33.63
CA VAL A 5 17.58 -15.21 -32.93
C VAL A 5 17.57 -15.55 -31.45
N PHE A 6 18.66 -15.19 -30.76
CA PHE A 6 18.70 -15.23 -29.31
C PHE A 6 17.62 -14.27 -28.83
N SER A 7 16.54 -14.85 -28.29
CA SER A 7 15.49 -14.12 -27.60
C SER A 7 16.17 -13.22 -26.58
N VAL A 8 16.03 -11.91 -26.79
CA VAL A 8 16.25 -10.92 -25.75
C VAL A 8 15.43 -11.39 -24.56
N ILE A 9 16.11 -11.72 -23.47
CA ILE A 9 15.46 -11.90 -22.17
C ILE A 9 14.84 -10.54 -21.89
N LEU A 10 13.52 -10.46 -22.06
CA LEU A 10 12.71 -9.34 -21.65
C LEU A 10 12.98 -9.21 -20.15
N VAL A 11 13.81 -8.24 -19.79
CA VAL A 11 13.90 -7.76 -18.41
C VAL A 11 12.50 -7.21 -18.16
N ALA A 12 11.65 -8.00 -17.52
CA ALA A 12 10.36 -7.55 -17.05
C ALA A 12 10.63 -6.30 -16.22
N VAL A 13 10.25 -5.15 -16.77
CA VAL A 13 10.32 -3.89 -16.03
C VAL A 13 9.30 -4.06 -14.92
N MET A 14 9.78 -4.31 -13.70
CA MET A 14 8.94 -4.33 -12.52
C MET A 14 8.08 -3.06 -12.53
N VAL A 15 6.77 -3.27 -12.46
CA VAL A 15 5.84 -2.26 -11.97
C VAL A 15 6.08 -2.33 -10.46
N VAL A 16 7.16 -1.67 -10.00
CA VAL A 16 7.49 -1.61 -8.57
C VAL A 16 6.24 -1.05 -7.89
N SER A 17 5.60 -1.90 -7.09
CA SER A 17 4.58 -1.51 -6.12
C SER A 17 5.28 -0.64 -5.11
N ILE A 18 4.82 0.59 -4.97
CA ILE A 18 5.48 1.51 -4.07
C ILE A 18 4.62 1.67 -2.85
N PHE A 19 5.26 1.33 -1.74
CA PHE A 19 5.04 1.89 -0.43
C PHE A 19 4.41 3.28 -0.52
N CYS A 20 3.10 3.37 -0.33
CA CYS A 20 2.52 4.57 0.24
C CYS A 20 3.14 4.67 1.63
N ILE A 21 4.20 5.47 1.77
CA ILE A 21 4.87 5.72 3.06
C ILE A 21 3.97 6.63 3.91
N ALA A 22 2.74 6.20 4.14
CA ALA A 22 2.03 6.54 5.33
C ALA A 22 2.46 5.46 6.34
N GLY A 23 3.20 5.83 7.38
CA GLY A 23 3.59 4.90 8.44
C GLY A 23 2.35 4.42 9.18
N ILE A 24 1.70 3.39 8.65
CA ILE A 24 0.48 2.82 9.18
C ILE A 24 0.86 1.47 9.73
N SER A 25 0.64 1.29 11.03
CA SER A 25 0.68 -0.04 11.61
C SER A 25 -0.51 -0.82 11.05
N ALA A 26 -0.25 -1.82 10.21
CA ALA A 26 -1.30 -2.72 9.80
C ALA A 26 -1.93 -3.40 11.03
N SER A 27 -3.23 -3.68 10.96
CA SER A 27 -3.85 -4.59 11.90
C SER A 27 -3.17 -5.96 11.84
N ALA A 28 -2.88 -6.55 12.99
CA ALA A 28 -2.29 -7.88 13.06
C ALA A 28 -3.16 -8.89 12.29
N PHE A 29 -2.59 -9.47 11.23
CA PHE A 29 -3.14 -10.56 10.46
C PHE A 29 -2.82 -11.89 11.15
N GLY A 30 -3.84 -12.73 11.35
CA GLY A 30 -3.76 -13.98 12.09
C GLY A 30 -3.03 -15.12 11.37
N GLY A 31 -2.75 -14.95 10.07
CA GLY A 31 -2.21 -16.00 9.22
C GLY A 31 -3.31 -16.85 8.58
N GLY A 32 -3.01 -17.45 7.43
CA GLY A 32 -3.89 -18.41 6.77
C GLY A 32 -3.68 -18.51 5.27
N THR A 33 -4.41 -19.44 4.67
CA THR A 33 -4.33 -19.72 3.23
C THR A 33 -5.23 -18.75 2.45
N ILE A 34 -4.70 -18.17 1.38
CA ILE A 34 -5.49 -17.50 0.34
C ILE A 34 -5.33 -18.21 -0.98
N TYR A 35 -6.23 -17.92 -1.93
CA TYR A 35 -6.16 -18.47 -3.28
C TYR A 35 -6.10 -17.36 -4.32
N ALA A 36 -5.55 -17.67 -5.49
CA ALA A 36 -5.65 -16.84 -6.68
C ALA A 36 -6.05 -17.71 -7.88
N GLU A 37 -7.00 -17.23 -8.67
CA GLU A 37 -7.39 -17.87 -9.93
C GLU A 37 -6.82 -17.07 -11.09
N LEU A 38 -5.87 -17.67 -11.83
CA LEU A 38 -5.22 -17.01 -12.95
C LEU A 38 -6.13 -16.99 -14.17
N PRO A 39 -6.16 -15.87 -14.93
CA PRO A 39 -6.78 -15.86 -16.24
C PRO A 39 -6.01 -16.79 -17.17
N ASP A 40 -6.72 -17.32 -18.16
CA ASP A 40 -6.20 -18.30 -19.11
C ASP A 40 -4.87 -17.88 -19.78
N THR A 41 -4.72 -16.59 -20.06
CA THR A 41 -3.50 -16.02 -20.66
C THR A 41 -2.30 -16.15 -19.74
N TRP A 42 -2.48 -15.92 -18.44
CA TRP A 42 -1.42 -16.05 -17.44
C TRP A 42 -1.14 -17.50 -17.14
N ALA A 43 -2.17 -18.32 -16.93
CA ALA A 43 -2.01 -19.74 -16.61
C ALA A 43 -1.23 -20.51 -17.70
N LYS A 44 -1.45 -20.17 -18.98
CA LYS A 44 -0.72 -20.76 -20.11
C LYS A 44 0.75 -20.29 -20.19
N ALA A 45 1.05 -19.10 -19.68
CA ALA A 45 2.37 -18.49 -19.72
C ALA A 45 3.24 -18.85 -18.50
N ALA A 46 2.61 -19.06 -17.35
CA ALA A 46 3.28 -19.24 -16.07
C ALA A 46 4.06 -20.55 -15.98
N LYS A 47 5.31 -20.45 -15.52
CA LYS A 47 6.10 -21.57 -14.97
C LYS A 47 6.20 -21.50 -13.45
N ALA A 48 5.98 -20.31 -12.90
CA ALA A 48 5.84 -20.10 -11.47
C ALA A 48 4.86 -18.95 -11.22
N VAL A 49 4.09 -19.09 -10.15
CA VAL A 49 3.16 -18.08 -9.64
C VAL A 49 3.63 -17.68 -8.26
N TYR A 50 3.57 -16.39 -7.94
CA TYR A 50 4.09 -15.84 -6.70
C TYR A 50 3.02 -14.97 -6.04
N CYS A 51 2.99 -15.01 -4.71
CA CYS A 51 2.23 -14.11 -3.86
C CYS A 51 3.23 -13.27 -3.06
N HIS A 52 3.40 -12.01 -3.46
CA HIS A 52 4.20 -11.05 -2.72
C HIS A 52 3.34 -10.40 -1.65
N VAL A 53 3.79 -10.45 -0.40
CA VAL A 53 3.05 -9.97 0.77
C VAL A 53 3.88 -8.91 1.48
N TRP A 54 3.26 -7.80 1.84
CA TRP A 54 3.95 -6.69 2.51
C TRP A 54 3.00 -5.86 3.38
N GLU A 55 3.59 -5.02 4.23
CA GLU A 55 2.90 -4.01 5.03
C GLU A 55 2.95 -2.66 4.32
N ASN A 56 1.79 -2.04 4.08
CA ASN A 56 1.70 -0.74 3.45
C ASN A 56 2.55 0.29 4.21
N GLY A 57 3.56 0.86 3.54
CA GLY A 57 4.50 1.81 4.12
C GLY A 57 5.61 1.23 5.02
N ALA A 58 5.75 -0.10 5.13
CA ALA A 58 6.75 -0.74 6.00
C ALA A 58 7.52 -1.91 5.33
N ASP A 59 7.58 -3.08 5.96
CA ASP A 59 8.43 -4.20 5.51
C ASP A 59 7.70 -5.16 4.56
N GLU A 60 8.46 -5.82 3.69
CA GLU A 60 8.00 -6.97 2.90
C GLU A 60 8.20 -8.28 3.68
N LEU A 61 7.28 -9.24 3.54
CA LEU A 61 7.41 -10.55 4.18
C LEU A 61 8.63 -11.31 3.64
N TYR A 62 8.78 -11.32 2.31
CA TYR A 62 9.92 -11.88 1.60
C TYR A 62 10.28 -11.00 0.42
N ALA A 63 11.52 -11.12 -0.04
CA ALA A 63 11.96 -10.46 -1.25
C ALA A 63 11.23 -11.00 -2.49
N TRP A 64 11.01 -10.08 -3.43
CA TRP A 64 10.25 -10.29 -4.66
C TRP A 64 10.63 -11.53 -5.47
N GLN A 65 9.61 -12.29 -5.84
CA GLN A 65 9.63 -13.53 -6.63
C GLN A 65 10.68 -14.54 -6.16
N THR A 66 10.92 -14.59 -4.85
CA THR A 66 11.79 -15.62 -4.26
C THR A 66 11.05 -16.96 -4.15
N LYS A 67 11.80 -18.01 -3.80
CA LYS A 67 11.22 -19.33 -3.55
C LYS A 67 10.13 -19.30 -2.47
N ASN A 68 10.26 -18.42 -1.48
CA ASN A 68 9.34 -18.36 -0.35
C ASN A 68 7.97 -17.82 -0.74
N GLU A 69 7.87 -17.05 -1.82
CA GLU A 69 6.61 -16.47 -2.31
C GLU A 69 5.87 -17.38 -3.30
N LYS A 70 6.46 -18.51 -3.69
CA LYS A 70 5.86 -19.39 -4.70
C LYS A 70 4.54 -19.95 -4.20
N MET A 71 3.51 -19.79 -5.01
CA MET A 71 2.20 -20.39 -4.79
C MET A 71 2.17 -21.83 -5.28
N GLU A 72 1.40 -22.68 -4.61
CA GLU A 72 1.21 -24.07 -4.98
C GLU A 72 -0.05 -24.21 -5.86
N GLN A 73 0.05 -24.98 -6.95
CA GLN A 73 -1.11 -25.22 -7.81
C GLN A 73 -2.08 -26.18 -7.11
N VAL A 74 -3.35 -25.77 -7.00
CA VAL A 74 -4.41 -26.59 -6.42
C VAL A 74 -5.05 -27.44 -7.50
N GLU A 75 -5.68 -26.80 -8.47
CA GLU A 75 -6.30 -27.42 -9.63
C GLU A 75 -6.49 -26.39 -10.75
N GLY A 76 -6.37 -26.81 -12.01
CA GLY A 76 -6.56 -25.91 -13.16
C GLY A 76 -5.72 -24.64 -13.04
N ASN A 77 -6.36 -23.47 -13.06
CA ASN A 77 -5.71 -22.18 -12.96
C ASN A 77 -5.69 -21.61 -11.52
N LYS A 78 -6.09 -22.41 -10.51
CA LYS A 78 -6.17 -21.98 -9.11
C LYS A 78 -4.91 -22.36 -8.34
N TYR A 79 -4.36 -21.38 -7.63
CA TYR A 79 -3.16 -21.50 -6.82
C TYR A 79 -3.44 -21.07 -5.38
N SER A 80 -2.72 -21.64 -4.42
CA SER A 80 -2.83 -21.31 -2.99
C SER A 80 -1.51 -20.81 -2.42
N TYR A 81 -1.59 -19.95 -1.41
CA TYR A 81 -0.44 -19.49 -0.64
C TYR A 81 -0.79 -19.34 0.83
N GLU A 82 0.06 -19.85 1.71
CA GLU A 82 -0.07 -19.72 3.16
C GLU A 82 0.68 -18.49 3.63
N ILE A 83 -0.05 -17.50 4.14
CA ILE A 83 0.52 -16.27 4.67
C ILE A 83 0.71 -16.47 6.19
N PRO A 84 1.93 -16.27 6.74
CA PRO A 84 2.15 -16.33 8.18
C PRO A 84 1.49 -15.14 8.88
N SER A 85 1.22 -15.28 10.18
CA SER A 85 0.77 -14.16 11.00
C SER A 85 1.78 -13.01 11.00
N GLY A 86 1.32 -11.77 11.02
CA GLY A 86 2.17 -10.57 11.02
C GLY A 86 1.36 -9.31 10.79
N ASN A 87 2.02 -8.20 10.48
CA ASN A 87 1.36 -6.92 10.19
C ASN A 87 1.16 -6.76 8.68
N TRP A 88 0.53 -7.74 8.04
CA TRP A 88 0.42 -7.77 6.58
C TRP A 88 -0.95 -7.26 6.13
N ASN A 89 -0.96 -6.41 5.11
CA ASN A 89 -2.20 -5.84 4.59
C ASN A 89 -2.21 -5.62 3.06
N MET A 90 -1.10 -5.93 2.37
CA MET A 90 -0.96 -5.81 0.92
C MET A 90 -0.48 -7.10 0.26
N ILE A 91 -1.07 -7.43 -0.89
CA ILE A 91 -0.72 -8.58 -1.74
C ILE A 91 -0.54 -8.15 -3.19
N ILE A 92 0.41 -8.79 -3.88
CA ILE A 92 0.51 -8.80 -5.35
C ILE A 92 0.63 -10.25 -5.85
N ILE A 93 -0.20 -10.60 -6.83
CA ILE A 93 -0.05 -11.86 -7.56
C ILE A 93 0.75 -11.61 -8.83
N SER A 94 1.80 -12.40 -9.04
CA SER A 94 2.65 -12.26 -10.22
C SER A 94 3.10 -13.61 -10.77
N ILE A 95 3.58 -13.63 -12.01
CA ILE A 95 4.18 -14.80 -12.64
C ILE A 95 5.59 -14.50 -13.18
N ASP A 96 6.34 -15.55 -13.51
CA ASP A 96 7.76 -15.47 -13.93
C ASP A 96 8.01 -14.75 -15.26
N THR A 97 6.95 -14.34 -15.97
CA THR A 97 7.04 -13.54 -17.20
C THR A 97 6.96 -12.03 -16.96
N GLY A 98 6.77 -11.60 -15.71
CA GLY A 98 6.61 -10.19 -15.35
C GLY A 98 5.17 -9.66 -15.39
N MET A 99 4.18 -10.51 -15.67
CA MET A 99 2.78 -10.11 -15.48
C MET A 99 2.45 -10.12 -13.99
N GLN A 100 1.75 -9.08 -13.52
CA GLN A 100 1.40 -8.88 -12.13
C GLN A 100 0.08 -8.14 -11.97
N THR A 101 -0.53 -8.31 -10.80
CA THR A 101 -1.70 -7.53 -10.39
C THR A 101 -1.24 -6.15 -9.92
N TYR A 102 -2.17 -5.22 -9.92
CA TYR A 102 -2.12 -4.03 -9.09
C TYR A 102 -2.18 -4.46 -7.62
N ASP A 103 -1.73 -3.57 -6.74
CA ASP A 103 -1.65 -3.83 -5.30
C ASP A 103 -3.05 -4.08 -4.73
N LEU A 104 -3.19 -5.17 -3.98
CA LEU A 104 -4.47 -5.62 -3.45
C LEU A 104 -4.44 -5.59 -1.93
N THR A 105 -5.38 -4.87 -1.33
CA THR A 105 -5.55 -4.85 0.13
C THR A 105 -6.13 -6.17 0.62
N PHE A 106 -5.79 -6.58 1.84
CA PHE A 106 -6.36 -7.78 2.47
C PHE A 106 -6.36 -7.72 4.00
N GLY A 107 -7.09 -8.63 4.63
CA GLY A 107 -7.10 -8.85 6.08
C GLY A 107 -7.63 -10.23 6.46
N ASP A 108 -7.85 -10.48 7.74
CA ASP A 108 -8.35 -11.79 8.25
C ASP A 108 -9.60 -12.32 7.52
N PRO A 109 -10.61 -11.50 7.14
CA PRO A 109 -11.77 -11.98 6.39
C PRO A 109 -11.44 -12.59 5.02
N CYS A 110 -10.29 -12.25 4.43
CA CYS A 110 -9.82 -12.78 3.15
C CYS A 110 -9.24 -14.20 3.25
N VAL A 111 -9.01 -14.74 4.46
CA VAL A 111 -8.51 -16.10 4.64
C VAL A 111 -9.52 -17.10 4.09
N GLY A 112 -9.05 -18.00 3.23
CA GLY A 112 -9.85 -18.97 2.49
C GLY A 112 -10.52 -18.41 1.22
N ASP A 113 -10.41 -17.11 0.96
CA ASP A 113 -10.99 -16.46 -0.21
C ASP A 113 -10.08 -16.55 -1.44
N THR A 114 -10.63 -16.25 -2.62
CA THR A 114 -9.95 -16.34 -3.92
C THR A 114 -9.84 -14.96 -4.56
N ILE A 115 -8.62 -14.58 -4.95
CA ILE A 115 -8.34 -13.41 -5.77
C ILE A 115 -8.69 -13.75 -7.23
N LEU A 116 -9.52 -12.92 -7.83
CA LEU A 116 -9.87 -12.94 -9.25
C LEU A 116 -9.11 -11.83 -9.97
N ILE A 117 -8.39 -12.18 -11.04
CA ILE A 117 -7.53 -11.24 -11.77
C ILE A 117 -8.20 -10.87 -13.10
N ASP A 118 -8.33 -9.58 -13.35
CA ASP A 118 -8.87 -8.99 -14.57
C ASP A 118 -7.78 -8.19 -15.30
N PRO A 119 -7.09 -8.81 -16.28
CA PRO A 119 -6.05 -8.14 -17.06
C PRO A 119 -6.61 -7.14 -18.09
N ASP A 120 -7.92 -7.15 -18.36
CA ASP A 120 -8.54 -6.30 -19.38
C ASP A 120 -8.95 -4.93 -18.82
N THR A 121 -8.94 -4.76 -17.50
CA THR A 121 -9.18 -3.48 -16.80
C THR A 121 -7.96 -3.03 -16.01
N PRO A 122 -6.81 -2.78 -16.66
CA PRO A 122 -5.58 -2.44 -15.94
C PRO A 122 -5.70 -1.10 -15.21
N ILE A 123 -5.06 -1.02 -14.04
CA ILE A 123 -4.97 0.18 -13.20
C ILE A 123 -3.59 0.81 -13.40
N GLU A 124 -3.56 2.13 -13.59
CA GLU A 124 -2.32 2.91 -13.71
C GLU A 124 -1.43 2.71 -12.47
N ASN A 125 -0.13 2.53 -12.69
CA ASN A 125 0.82 2.43 -11.58
C ASN A 125 0.93 3.80 -10.90
N PRO A 126 0.77 3.91 -9.56
CA PRO A 126 0.88 5.18 -8.85
C PRO A 126 2.23 5.88 -9.00
N MET A 127 3.27 5.19 -9.46
CA MET A 127 4.65 5.68 -9.47
C MET A 127 5.23 6.00 -10.81
N ASP A 128 4.76 5.27 -11.81
CA ASP A 128 5.16 5.45 -13.18
C ASP A 128 3.88 5.35 -14.00
N SER A 129 3.25 6.50 -14.20
CA SER A 129 2.00 6.64 -14.94
C SER A 129 2.10 6.21 -16.42
N ASN A 130 3.29 5.81 -16.90
CA ASN A 130 3.45 5.15 -18.20
C ASN A 130 3.23 3.63 -18.14
N LYS A 131 2.99 3.08 -16.94
CA LYS A 131 2.78 1.67 -16.67
C LYS A 131 1.43 1.45 -16.02
N SER A 132 0.97 0.21 -16.11
CA SER A 132 -0.25 -0.26 -15.47
C SER A 132 -0.10 -1.72 -15.08
N ALA A 133 -0.91 -2.18 -14.13
CA ALA A 133 -0.98 -3.57 -13.72
C ALA A 133 -2.43 -4.10 -13.79
N ALA A 134 -2.59 -5.42 -13.85
CA ALA A 134 -3.91 -6.03 -13.95
C ALA A 134 -4.74 -5.74 -12.69
N ARG A 135 -6.01 -5.37 -12.84
CA ARG A 135 -6.90 -5.26 -11.68
C ARG A 135 -7.10 -6.62 -11.06
N ALA A 136 -7.28 -6.66 -9.74
CA ALA A 136 -7.63 -7.87 -9.02
C ALA A 136 -8.67 -7.56 -7.94
N THR A 137 -9.51 -8.53 -7.61
CA THR A 137 -10.54 -8.40 -6.55
C THR A 137 -10.69 -9.70 -5.77
N TRP A 138 -11.07 -9.61 -4.52
CA TRP A 138 -11.51 -10.78 -3.73
C TRP A 138 -12.87 -11.29 -4.22
N GLN A 139 -13.06 -12.60 -4.29
CA GLN A 139 -14.32 -13.17 -4.76
C GLN A 139 -15.47 -12.92 -3.78
N ASN A 140 -15.21 -13.02 -2.47
CA ASN A 140 -16.25 -12.93 -1.44
C ASN A 140 -16.11 -11.68 -0.55
N ASN A 141 -14.93 -11.06 -0.51
CA ASN A 141 -14.64 -9.90 0.34
C ASN A 141 -14.34 -8.60 -0.46
N ASN A 142 -14.85 -8.45 -1.68
CA ASN A 142 -14.58 -7.27 -2.53
C ASN A 142 -15.22 -5.96 -2.07
N ALA A 143 -16.12 -5.99 -1.09
CA ALA A 143 -16.73 -4.77 -0.55
C ALA A 143 -15.76 -3.99 0.35
N ASP A 144 -14.95 -4.71 1.12
CA ASP A 144 -14.06 -4.15 2.15
C ASP A 144 -12.57 -4.27 1.77
N TYR A 145 -12.25 -5.08 0.75
CA TYR A 145 -10.88 -5.32 0.28
C TYR A 145 -10.83 -5.34 -1.23
N GLY A 146 -9.80 -4.73 -1.82
CA GLY A 146 -9.73 -4.53 -3.26
C GLY A 146 -8.48 -3.79 -3.70
N PRO A 147 -8.44 -3.34 -4.97
CA PRO A 147 -7.34 -2.55 -5.49
C PRO A 147 -7.04 -1.38 -4.57
N HIS A 148 -5.79 -1.25 -4.13
CA HIS A 148 -5.39 -0.24 -3.17
C HIS A 148 -5.57 1.19 -3.70
N PHE A 149 -6.25 2.00 -2.90
CA PHE A 149 -6.50 3.40 -3.17
C PHE A 149 -5.18 4.21 -3.15
N ALA A 150 -4.87 4.90 -4.24
CA ALA A 150 -3.63 5.69 -4.36
C ALA A 150 -3.80 6.92 -5.26
N ILE A 151 -2.83 7.83 -5.18
CA ILE A 151 -2.69 8.97 -6.09
C ILE A 151 -1.41 8.77 -6.90
N THR A 152 -1.53 8.90 -8.23
CA THR A 152 -0.43 8.60 -9.14
C THR A 152 0.59 9.73 -9.26
N SER A 153 1.73 9.44 -9.88
CA SER A 153 2.84 10.37 -10.12
C SER A 153 2.47 11.60 -10.98
N ILE A 154 1.28 11.60 -11.57
CA ILE A 154 0.70 12.72 -12.32
C ILE A 154 -0.54 13.32 -11.64
N GLY A 155 -0.88 12.89 -10.41
CA GLY A 155 -1.99 13.42 -9.63
C GLY A 155 -3.35 12.76 -9.87
N SER A 156 -3.40 11.61 -10.56
CA SER A 156 -4.68 10.89 -10.77
C SER A 156 -5.03 10.01 -9.57
N VAL A 157 -6.30 9.96 -9.19
CA VAL A 157 -6.79 8.99 -8.20
C VAL A 157 -7.03 7.63 -8.88
N VAL A 158 -6.50 6.56 -8.29
CA VAL A 158 -6.63 5.18 -8.77
C VAL A 158 -6.92 4.22 -7.61
N GLY A 159 -7.32 3.00 -7.95
CA GLY A 159 -7.73 2.01 -6.96
C GLY A 159 -9.10 2.31 -6.35
N GLU A 160 -9.47 1.51 -5.35
CA GLU A 160 -10.83 1.44 -4.84
C GLU A 160 -10.88 1.44 -3.30
N VAL A 161 -9.89 0.82 -2.64
CA VAL A 161 -9.96 0.50 -1.21
C VAL A 161 -8.70 0.95 -0.47
N LEU A 162 -8.86 1.72 0.61
CA LEU A 162 -7.76 2.07 1.52
C LEU A 162 -7.28 0.82 2.26
N ALA A 163 -5.98 0.71 2.50
CA ALA A 163 -5.44 -0.40 3.27
C ALA A 163 -5.97 -0.37 4.72
N PRO A 164 -6.13 -1.52 5.39
CA PRO A 164 -6.47 -1.56 6.82
C PRO A 164 -5.61 -0.62 7.67
N GLY A 165 -6.25 0.35 8.33
CA GLY A 165 -5.61 1.37 9.16
C GLY A 165 -5.20 2.66 8.42
N GLU A 166 -5.37 2.72 7.10
CA GLU A 166 -5.11 3.89 6.26
C GLU A 166 -6.30 4.84 6.20
N ASP A 167 -6.03 6.13 6.08
CA ASP A 167 -7.01 7.16 5.75
C ASP A 167 -6.61 7.97 4.49
N ALA A 168 -7.57 8.69 3.92
CA ALA A 168 -7.33 9.45 2.68
C ALA A 168 -6.34 10.62 2.87
N ASN A 169 -6.25 11.22 4.06
CA ASN A 169 -5.26 12.29 4.33
C ASN A 169 -3.85 11.72 4.24
N GLN A 170 -3.64 10.51 4.77
CA GLN A 170 -2.35 9.84 4.71
C GLN A 170 -1.91 9.57 3.26
N VAL A 171 -2.83 9.15 2.38
CA VAL A 171 -2.54 8.97 0.95
C VAL A 171 -2.17 10.31 0.29
N LEU A 172 -2.90 11.39 0.62
CA LEU A 172 -2.62 12.72 0.12
C LEU A 172 -1.26 13.27 0.60
N GLU A 173 -0.92 13.10 1.88
CA GLU A 173 0.38 13.52 2.43
C GLU A 173 1.54 12.72 1.83
N ALA A 174 1.35 11.42 1.57
CA ALA A 174 2.32 10.60 0.87
C ALA A 174 2.53 11.11 -0.57
N PHE A 175 1.45 11.46 -1.28
CA PHE A 175 1.53 12.05 -2.62
C PHE A 175 2.32 13.37 -2.60
N LYS A 176 2.01 14.29 -1.68
CA LYS A 176 2.72 15.57 -1.53
C LYS A 176 4.21 15.37 -1.24
N THR A 177 4.54 14.38 -0.41
CA THR A 177 5.92 14.07 -0.02
C THR A 177 6.71 13.48 -1.19
N ASN A 178 6.10 12.58 -1.95
CA ASN A 178 6.76 11.87 -3.04
C ASN A 178 6.85 12.69 -4.34
N TYR A 179 5.89 13.60 -4.56
CA TYR A 179 5.79 14.40 -5.78
C TYR A 179 5.62 15.90 -5.51
N PRO A 180 6.56 16.54 -4.79
CA PRO A 180 6.43 17.94 -4.40
C PRO A 180 6.34 18.90 -5.60
N ASP A 181 6.94 18.54 -6.74
CA ASP A 181 6.89 19.34 -7.97
C ASP A 181 5.54 19.24 -8.70
N ILE A 182 4.78 18.16 -8.47
CA ILE A 182 3.47 17.90 -9.08
C ILE A 182 2.34 18.35 -8.16
N ALA A 183 2.51 18.19 -6.84
CA ALA A 183 1.56 18.54 -5.78
C ALA A 183 1.41 20.07 -5.59
N THR A 184 1.00 20.76 -6.66
CA THR A 184 0.65 22.18 -6.61
C THR A 184 -0.54 22.42 -5.69
N ALA A 185 -0.66 23.63 -5.14
CA ALA A 185 -1.78 23.99 -4.26
C ALA A 185 -3.15 23.79 -4.93
N GLU A 186 -3.25 24.01 -6.24
CA GLU A 186 -4.49 23.79 -7.01
C GLU A 186 -4.84 22.31 -7.07
N LEU A 187 -3.89 21.45 -7.49
CA LEU A 187 -4.09 20.01 -7.54
C LEU A 187 -4.39 19.41 -6.15
N VAL A 188 -3.70 19.87 -5.11
CA VAL A 188 -3.95 19.40 -3.74
C VAL A 188 -5.37 19.77 -3.30
N ALA A 189 -5.84 20.98 -3.58
CA ALA A 189 -7.21 21.37 -3.25
C ALA A 189 -8.27 20.57 -4.03
N GLU A 190 -8.01 20.23 -5.29
CA GLU A 190 -8.87 19.34 -6.07
C GLU A 190 -8.92 17.93 -5.48
N LEU A 191 -7.75 17.39 -5.08
CA LEU A 191 -7.65 16.08 -4.44
C LEU A 191 -8.35 16.08 -3.07
N GLU A 192 -8.16 17.10 -2.23
CA GLU A 192 -8.87 17.22 -0.95
C GLU A 192 -10.39 17.16 -1.14
N GLN A 193 -10.92 17.90 -2.13
CA GLN A 193 -12.34 17.87 -2.46
C GLN A 193 -12.78 16.49 -2.97
N GLN A 194 -12.02 15.88 -3.88
CA GLN A 194 -12.34 14.56 -4.43
C GLN A 194 -12.35 13.46 -3.34
N LEU A 195 -11.43 13.57 -2.38
CA LEU A 195 -11.27 12.63 -1.28
C LEU A 195 -12.24 12.88 -0.11
N GLY A 196 -12.99 13.99 -0.14
CA GLY A 196 -13.87 14.39 0.97
C GLY A 196 -13.09 14.74 2.24
N ILE A 197 -11.85 15.23 2.08
CA ILE A 197 -11.01 15.72 3.17
C ILE A 197 -11.45 17.15 3.44
N ASP A 198 -12.23 17.35 4.51
CA ASP A 198 -12.52 18.69 4.99
C ASP A 198 -11.20 19.34 5.42
N SER A 199 -10.80 20.43 4.75
CA SER A 199 -9.66 21.24 5.19
C SER A 199 -9.96 21.68 6.63
N ALA A 200 -9.33 21.02 7.60
CA ALA A 200 -9.52 21.35 9.00
C ALA A 200 -9.11 22.81 9.24
N ASP A 201 -10.11 23.67 9.40
CA ASP A 201 -10.13 24.92 10.15
C ASP A 201 -8.76 25.58 10.32
N ALA A 202 -8.32 26.35 9.32
CA ALA A 202 -7.51 27.52 9.59
C ALA A 202 -8.41 28.52 10.33
N GLY A 203 -8.64 28.26 11.61
CA GLY A 203 -9.38 29.13 12.52
C GLY A 203 -8.65 30.46 12.65
N SER A 204 -8.90 31.35 11.69
CA SER A 204 -8.76 32.78 11.89
C SER A 204 -9.76 33.13 12.96
N SER A 205 -9.32 33.19 14.21
CA SER A 205 -10.05 33.84 15.27
C SER A 205 -10.10 35.33 14.94
N ASP A 206 -11.03 35.69 14.07
CA ASP A 206 -11.38 37.08 13.82
C ASP A 206 -11.84 37.69 15.14
N THR A 207 -11.11 38.75 15.49
CA THR A 207 -11.43 39.65 16.59
C THR A 207 -12.79 40.29 16.30
N ALA A 208 -13.82 39.89 17.05
CA ALA A 208 -15.08 40.62 17.12
C ALA A 208 -15.38 41.01 18.57
N SER A 209 -15.14 42.30 18.85
CA SER A 209 -15.68 43.06 19.98
C SER A 209 -17.20 42.88 20.13
N GLY A 210 -17.67 42.77 21.37
CA GLY A 210 -19.07 43.01 21.69
C GLY A 210 -19.55 42.33 22.96
N GLY A 211 -19.06 42.76 24.13
CA GLY A 211 -19.67 42.41 25.41
C GLY A 211 -20.40 43.62 25.99
N ASP A 212 -21.72 43.54 26.13
CA ASP A 212 -22.42 44.15 27.26
C ASP A 212 -23.84 43.61 27.48
N ALA A 213 -24.19 43.53 28.77
CA ALA A 213 -25.51 43.49 29.41
C ALA A 213 -26.37 42.20 29.42
N ASP A 214 -26.16 41.41 30.49
CA ASP A 214 -27.08 41.11 31.61
C ASP A 214 -28.60 40.92 31.36
N THR A 215 -29.19 39.81 31.86
CA THR A 215 -30.32 39.78 32.84
C THR A 215 -30.80 38.34 33.17
N THR A 216 -30.51 37.91 34.41
CA THR A 216 -31.26 37.10 35.41
C THR A 216 -32.65 36.47 35.12
N SER A 217 -32.82 35.16 35.41
CA SER A 217 -33.74 34.62 36.47
C SER A 217 -34.17 33.13 36.31
N SER A 218 -33.67 32.30 37.23
CA SER A 218 -34.36 31.32 38.12
C SER A 218 -35.45 30.35 37.65
N GLY A 219 -35.26 29.06 37.99
CA GLY A 219 -36.33 28.07 38.21
C GLY A 219 -35.80 26.63 38.41
N GLY A 220 -35.78 26.12 39.64
CA GLY A 220 -35.13 24.86 40.03
C GLY A 220 -36.03 23.63 40.21
N SER A 221 -35.42 22.59 40.83
CA SER A 221 -35.90 21.23 41.23
C SER A 221 -35.40 20.13 40.27
N THR A 222 -34.83 18.97 40.65
CA THR A 222 -34.82 18.22 41.92
C THR A 222 -33.79 17.06 41.85
N ALA A 223 -33.10 16.84 42.98
CA ALA A 223 -32.80 15.54 43.64
C ALA A 223 -32.04 14.38 42.92
N SER A 224 -30.77 14.25 43.34
CA SER A 224 -30.10 13.06 43.95
C SER A 224 -29.98 11.71 43.23
N GLY A 225 -28.72 11.28 43.06
CA GLY A 225 -28.28 9.88 42.93
C GLY A 225 -26.80 9.76 43.33
N THR A 226 -26.54 9.02 44.41
CA THR A 226 -25.27 8.89 45.15
C THR A 226 -24.41 7.72 44.67
N SER A 227 -23.12 7.77 45.04
CA SER A 227 -22.10 6.68 45.14
C SER A 227 -21.30 6.40 43.87
N SER A 228 -19.98 6.20 43.88
CA SER A 228 -18.94 6.18 44.92
C SER A 228 -17.57 6.05 44.24
N THR A 229 -16.54 6.74 44.77
CA THR A 229 -15.21 6.20 45.17
C THR A 229 -14.45 5.36 44.11
N ALA A 230 -13.21 5.63 43.68
CA ALA A 230 -12.05 6.16 44.40
C ALA A 230 -10.87 6.49 43.44
N SER A 231 -9.99 7.37 43.94
CA SER A 231 -8.50 7.39 43.82
C SER A 231 -7.87 7.26 42.44
N GLY A 232 -7.17 8.28 41.92
CA GLY A 232 -5.83 8.71 42.39
C GLY A 232 -4.78 7.97 41.54
N THR A 233 -3.83 8.57 40.84
CA THR A 233 -2.94 9.65 41.25
C THR A 233 -2.20 10.17 40.02
N SER A 234 -2.04 11.49 39.99
CA SER A 234 -1.18 12.27 39.11
C SER A 234 0.30 11.87 39.18
N SER A 235 0.98 11.87 38.05
CA SER A 235 2.39 12.26 37.97
C SER A 235 2.66 12.87 36.60
N GLY A 236 2.83 14.19 36.59
CA GLY A 236 3.34 14.92 35.45
C GLY A 236 4.87 14.86 35.38
N ALA A 237 5.38 14.93 34.16
CA ALA A 237 6.70 15.46 33.82
C ALA A 237 6.59 15.98 32.37
N THR A 238 6.31 17.26 32.20
CA THR A 238 7.26 18.28 31.70
C THR A 238 7.76 18.00 30.28
N SER A 239 7.14 18.71 29.34
CA SER A 239 7.67 19.00 28.02
C SER A 239 8.90 19.91 28.13
N THR A 240 10.01 19.54 27.49
CA THR A 240 11.03 20.47 27.01
C THR A 240 11.89 19.77 25.96
N GLY A 241 12.08 20.43 24.81
CA GLY A 241 13.36 20.40 24.11
C GLY A 241 13.38 19.63 22.80
N ASP A 242 13.24 20.40 21.72
CA ASP A 242 13.81 20.18 20.38
C ASP A 242 14.97 19.17 20.33
N SER A 243 14.81 18.13 19.52
CA SER A 243 15.64 17.86 18.34
C SER A 243 15.18 16.52 17.75
N THR A 244 14.32 16.57 16.74
CA THR A 244 14.05 15.39 15.91
C THR A 244 15.30 15.08 15.08
N PRO A 245 15.94 13.90 15.23
CA PRO A 245 16.85 13.45 14.20
C PRO A 245 16.01 13.14 12.97
N TYR A 246 16.28 13.84 11.87
CA TYR A 246 15.86 13.45 10.53
C TYR A 246 16.30 11.99 10.31
N VAL A 247 15.38 11.05 10.46
CA VAL A 247 15.57 9.70 9.93
C VAL A 247 15.33 9.85 8.44
N VAL A 248 16.41 10.16 7.71
CA VAL A 248 16.47 9.93 6.27
C VAL A 248 16.31 8.43 6.10
N LEU A 249 15.06 7.98 5.89
CA LEU A 249 14.78 6.61 5.48
C LEU A 249 15.41 6.46 4.10
N ALA A 250 16.62 5.90 4.08
CA ALA A 250 17.26 5.48 2.86
C ALA A 250 16.39 4.37 2.27
N VAL A 251 15.48 4.72 1.37
CA VAL A 251 14.80 3.78 0.49
C VAL A 251 15.89 3.13 -0.34
N VAL A 252 16.33 1.95 0.10
CA VAL A 252 17.21 1.10 -0.71
C VAL A 252 16.34 0.59 -1.84
N LEU A 253 16.37 1.29 -2.97
CA LEU A 253 16.01 0.70 -4.26
C LEU A 253 16.94 -0.48 -4.49
N VAL A 254 16.50 -1.69 -4.13
CA VAL A 254 17.16 -2.93 -4.54
C VAL A 254 16.87 -3.11 -6.03
N ALA A 255 17.62 -2.37 -6.86
CA ALA A 255 17.82 -2.75 -8.24
C ALA A 255 18.61 -4.07 -8.22
N ALA A 256 17.96 -5.18 -8.57
CA ALA A 256 18.61 -6.48 -8.69
C ALA A 256 19.74 -6.42 -9.74
N LEU A 257 20.97 -6.16 -9.28
CA LEU A 257 22.20 -6.30 -10.07
C LEU A 257 22.55 -7.79 -10.18
N GLY A 258 22.08 -8.44 -11.24
CA GLY A 258 22.61 -9.72 -11.70
C GLY A 258 23.98 -9.53 -12.35
N VAL A 259 25.06 -9.68 -11.58
CA VAL A 259 26.44 -9.67 -12.10
C VAL A 259 26.69 -10.93 -12.94
N ALA A 260 26.85 -10.76 -14.26
CA ALA A 260 27.43 -11.80 -15.12
C ALA A 260 28.94 -11.58 -15.27
N VAL A 261 29.75 -12.19 -14.40
CA VAL A 261 31.19 -12.36 -14.64
C VAL A 261 31.36 -13.44 -15.72
N ILE A 262 31.73 -13.04 -16.94
CA ILE A 262 32.33 -13.96 -17.92
C ILE A 262 33.83 -13.68 -17.98
N ALA A 263 34.59 -14.48 -17.23
CA ALA A 263 36.04 -14.55 -17.33
C ALA A 263 36.44 -15.20 -18.67
N ALA A 264 36.70 -14.39 -19.69
CA ALA A 264 37.35 -14.86 -20.91
C ALA A 264 38.85 -15.06 -20.64
N LYS A 265 39.26 -16.29 -20.29
CA LYS A 265 40.66 -16.72 -20.36
C LYS A 265 41.14 -16.61 -21.81
N LYS A 266 41.85 -15.53 -22.15
CA LYS A 266 42.68 -15.51 -23.37
C LYS A 266 43.91 -16.39 -23.12
N LYS A 267 43.89 -17.58 -23.71
CA LYS A 267 45.05 -18.44 -23.87
C LYS A 267 46.01 -17.79 -24.87
N THR A 268 47.18 -17.39 -24.38
CA THR A 268 48.37 -17.11 -25.17
C THR A 268 48.71 -18.32 -26.02
N THR A 269 48.79 -18.16 -27.34
CA THR A 269 49.71 -18.96 -28.16
C THR A 269 50.18 -18.08 -29.30
N ALA A 270 51.48 -17.78 -29.24
CA ALA A 270 52.27 -17.30 -30.36
C ALA A 270 52.49 -18.44 -31.34
N GLU A 271 52.34 -18.16 -32.62
CA GLU A 271 53.33 -18.37 -33.69
C GLU A 271 52.86 -17.62 -34.95
#